data_AF-A0A7K2ZN65-F1
#
_entry.id   AF-A0A7K2ZN65-F1
#
_cell.length_a   1.000
_cell.length_b   1.000
_cell.length_c   1.000
_cell.angle_alpha   90.00
_cell.angle_beta   90.00
_cell.angle_gamma   90.00
#
_symmetry.space_group_name_H-M   'P 1'
#
loop_
_entity.id
_entity.type
_entity.pdbx_description
1 polymer ?
#
loop_
_entity_poly.entity_id
_entity_poly.type
_entity_poly.pdbx_seq_one_letter_code
_entity_poly.pdbx_strand_id
1 'polypeptide(L)' 'MTDFSCVITAGGENGGSEGPDALRASVASVLGQSLRGSEAVVVLAARADGPTRTAARALADSSPDRVRLIHPDPA' A
#
# COMPACT_ATOMS: atom_id res chain seq x y z
N MET A 1 0.57 -21.07 12.94
CA MET A 1 0.13 -20.27 11.78
C MET A 1 1.03 -19.05 11.78
N THR A 2 1.68 -18.73 10.67
CA THR A 2 2.73 -17.71 10.62
C THR A 2 2.14 -16.38 10.16
N ASP A 3 2.35 -15.32 10.93
CA ASP A 3 2.00 -13.96 10.52
C ASP A 3 2.89 -13.51 9.36
N PHE A 4 2.38 -12.66 8.47
CA PHE A 4 3.17 -12.14 7.36
C PHE A 4 2.83 -10.70 7.02
N SER A 5 3.87 -9.98 6.62
CA SER A 5 3.80 -8.60 6.20
C SER A 5 4.07 -8.52 4.70
N CYS A 6 3.08 -8.10 3.92
CA CYS A 6 3.23 -7.92 2.48
C CYS A 6 3.66 -6.49 2.18
N VAL A 7 4.87 -6.32 1.66
CA VAL A 7 5.40 -4.99 1.28
C VAL A 7 5.00 -4.67 -0.15
N ILE A 8 4.28 -3.57 -0.34
CA ILE A 8 3.81 -3.07 -1.63
C ILE A 8 4.44 -1.71 -1.89
N THR A 9 5.28 -1.61 -2.91
CA THR A 9 5.88 -0.35 -3.34
C THR A 9 5.00 0.34 -4.37
N ALA A 10 4.66 1.61 -4.17
CA ALA A 10 3.78 2.37 -5.06
C ALA A 10 4.39 3.70 -5.52
N GLY A 11 4.03 4.15 -6.72
CA GLY A 11 4.47 5.44 -7.28
C GLY A 11 5.84 5.42 -7.96
N GLY A 12 6.25 4.29 -8.54
CA GLY A 12 7.47 4.19 -9.35
C GLY A 12 7.41 5.03 -10.64
N GLU A 13 8.56 5.25 -11.28
CA GLU A 13 8.71 6.13 -12.45
C GLU A 13 7.88 5.69 -13.68
N ASN A 14 7.49 4.41 -13.73
CA ASN A 14 6.64 3.83 -14.78
C ASN A 14 5.17 3.67 -14.35
N GLY A 15 4.77 4.27 -13.21
CA GLY A 15 3.40 4.25 -12.72
C GLY A 15 2.50 5.07 -13.64
N GLY A 16 1.80 4.39 -14.54
CA GLY A 16 0.74 5.01 -15.35
C GLY A 16 -0.46 5.43 -14.49
N SER A 17 -1.47 6.02 -15.13
CA SER A 17 -2.69 6.51 -14.46
C SER A 17 -3.47 5.44 -13.68
N GLU A 18 -3.18 4.16 -13.91
CA GLU A 18 -3.80 3.00 -13.25
C GLU A 18 -3.14 2.66 -11.89
N GLY A 19 -2.02 3.29 -11.54
CA GLY A 19 -1.27 3.05 -10.31
C GLY A 19 -2.12 3.08 -9.02
N PRO A 20 -3.03 4.06 -8.83
CA PRO A 20 -3.90 4.11 -7.66
C PRO A 20 -4.86 2.91 -7.56
N ASP A 21 -5.42 2.46 -8.67
CA ASP A 21 -6.36 1.33 -8.70
C ASP A 21 -5.64 0.00 -8.51
N ALA A 22 -4.47 -0.16 -9.13
CA ALA A 22 -3.60 -1.31 -8.90
C ALA A 22 -3.17 -1.41 -7.43
N LEU A 23 -2.87 -0.27 -6.78
CA LEU A 23 -2.54 -0.24 -5.36
C LEU A 23 -3.73 -0.69 -4.49
N ARG A 24 -4.94 -0.17 -4.75
CA ARG A 24 -6.16 -0.56 -4.02
C ARG A 24 -6.44 -2.06 -4.18
N ALA A 25 -6.37 -2.57 -5.41
CA ALA A 25 -6.61 -3.98 -5.69
C ALA A 25 -5.59 -4.89 -5.01
N SER A 26 -4.31 -4.49 -5.01
CA SER A 26 -3.23 -5.25 -4.37
C SER A 26 -3.43 -5.33 -2.85
N VAL A 27 -3.70 -4.20 -2.19
CA VAL A 27 -3.96 -4.17 -0.74
C VAL A 27 -5.22 -4.96 -0.39
N ALA A 28 -6.30 -4.80 -1.17
CA ALA A 28 -7.53 -5.57 -0.97
C ALA A 28 -7.28 -7.09 -1.08
N SER A 29 -6.46 -7.51 -2.05
CA SER A 29 -6.09 -8.92 -2.22
C SER A 29 -5.34 -9.49 -1.02
N VAL A 30 -4.39 -8.73 -0.45
CA VAL A 30 -3.66 -9.12 0.76
C VAL A 30 -4.59 -9.20 1.96
N LEU A 31 -5.43 -8.18 2.17
CA LEU A 31 -6.32 -8.11 3.33
C LEU A 31 -7.44 -9.16 3.29
N GLY A 32 -7.84 -9.58 2.08
CA GLY A 32 -8.85 -10.61 1.83
C GLY A 32 -8.34 -12.05 1.95
N GLN A 33 -7.04 -12.28 2.12
CA GLN A 33 -6.52 -13.61 2.41
C GLN A 33 -7.09 -14.11 3.75
N SER A 34 -7.55 -15.35 3.80
CA SER A 34 -8.15 -15.95 5.00
C SER A 34 -7.15 -16.26 6.13
N LEU A 35 -5.89 -15.85 5.95
CA LEU A 35 -4.83 -16.06 6.93
C LEU A 35 -4.95 -14.99 8.02
N ARG A 36 -5.10 -15.42 9.29
CA ARG A 36 -5.00 -14.51 10.42
C ARG A 36 -3.53 -14.10 10.55
N GLY A 37 -3.26 -12.79 10.58
CA GLY A 37 -1.89 -12.27 10.66
C GLY A 37 -1.37 -11.53 9.43
N SER A 38 -2.20 -11.31 8.40
CA SER A 38 -1.80 -10.56 7.19
C SER A 38 -1.93 -9.06 7.38
N GLU A 39 -0.81 -8.37 7.30
CA GLU A 39 -0.73 -6.91 7.17
C GLU A 39 -0.16 -6.50 5.79
N ALA A 40 -0.52 -5.31 5.33
CA ALA A 40 0.02 -4.69 4.13
C ALA A 40 0.85 -3.45 4.51
N VAL A 41 2.13 -3.45 4.15
CA VAL A 41 3.01 -2.29 4.31
C VAL A 41 3.14 -1.61 2.96
N VAL A 42 2.57 -0.42 2.83
CA VAL A 42 2.63 0.38 1.61
C VAL A 42 3.82 1.33 1.70
N VAL A 43 4.79 1.18 0.82
CA VAL A 43 5.94 2.08 0.70
C VAL A 43 5.71 2.99 -0.51
N LEU A 44 5.46 4.27 -0.26
CA LEU A 44 5.26 5.24 -1.35
C LEU A 44 6.59 5.77 -1.84
N ALA A 45 6.88 5.73 -3.13
CA ALA A 45 8.06 6.41 -3.66
C ALA A 45 8.04 7.91 -3.31
N ALA A 46 9.21 8.50 -3.10
CA ALA A 46 9.34 9.92 -2.76
C ALA A 46 8.63 10.83 -3.77
N ARG A 47 8.62 10.44 -5.06
CA ARG A 47 7.99 11.16 -6.17
C ARG A 47 6.65 10.57 -6.62
N ALA A 48 5.99 9.73 -5.80
CA ALA A 48 4.65 9.24 -6.11
C ALA A 48 3.71 10.40 -6.49
N ASP A 49 2.77 10.17 -7.39
CA ASP A 49 1.80 11.18 -7.81
C ASP A 49 0.73 11.41 -6.72
N GLY A 50 0.03 12.55 -6.81
CA GLY A 50 -1.02 12.93 -5.86
C GLY A 50 -2.11 11.86 -5.68
N PRO A 51 -2.71 11.34 -6.76
CA PRO A 51 -3.68 10.24 -6.70
C PRO A 51 -3.17 9.00 -5.96
N THR A 52 -1.96 8.54 -6.24
CA THR A 52 -1.38 7.38 -5.53
C THR A 52 -1.17 7.65 -4.04
N ARG A 53 -0.72 8.87 -3.67
CA ARG A 53 -0.63 9.26 -2.25
C ARG A 53 -1.99 9.27 -1.57
N THR A 54 -3.02 9.80 -2.23
CA THR A 54 -4.39 9.83 -1.71
C THR A 54 -4.94 8.42 -1.52
N ALA A 55 -4.74 7.52 -2.49
CA ALA A 55 -5.17 6.14 -2.39
C ALA A 55 -4.49 5.41 -1.21
N ALA A 56 -3.17 5.58 -1.06
CA ALA A 56 -2.41 4.96 0.03
C ALA A 56 -2.86 5.45 1.41
N ARG A 57 -3.13 6.76 1.56
CA ARG A 57 -3.67 7.32 2.82
C ARG A 57 -5.05 6.76 3.13
N ALA A 58 -5.96 6.76 2.16
CA ALA A 58 -7.30 6.21 2.34
C ALA A 58 -7.27 4.73 2.76
N LEU A 59 -6.35 3.93 2.21
CA LEU A 59 -6.17 2.54 2.62
C LEU A 59 -5.70 2.41 4.07
N ALA A 60 -4.69 3.19 4.47
CA ALA A 60 -4.22 3.23 5.85
C ALA A 60 -5.32 3.66 6.83
N ASP A 61 -6.10 4.69 6.49
CA ASP A 61 -7.20 5.19 7.32
C ASP A 61 -8.35 4.18 7.44
N SER A 62 -8.62 3.40 6.39
CA SER A 62 -9.71 2.41 6.38
C SER A 62 -9.38 1.11 7.13
N SER A 63 -8.10 0.84 7.39
CA SER A 63 -7.64 -0.40 8.04
C SER A 63 -6.36 -0.14 8.85
N PRO A 64 -6.41 0.76 9.86
CA PRO A 64 -5.22 1.25 10.56
C PRO A 64 -4.45 0.15 11.31
N ASP A 65 -5.14 -0.92 11.72
CA ASP A 65 -4.53 -2.06 12.42
C ASP A 65 -3.84 -3.05 11.46
N ARG A 66 -4.03 -2.89 10.14
CA ARG A 66 -3.58 -3.86 9.12
C ARG A 66 -2.83 -3.24 7.94
N VAL A 67 -2.89 -1.92 7.77
CA VAL A 67 -2.22 -1.20 6.69
C VAL A 67 -1.29 -0.16 7.29
N ARG A 68 0.02 -0.31 7.04
CA ARG A 68 1.04 0.65 7.45
C ARG A 68 1.56 1.41 6.24
N LEU A 69 1.51 2.73 6.32
CA LEU A 69 2.04 3.61 5.29
C LEU A 69 3.45 4.08 5.66
N ILE A 70 4.42 3.82 4.78
CA ILE A 70 5.81 4.26 4.91
C ILE A 70 6.12 5.28 3.81
N HIS A 71 6.62 6.43 4.24
CA HIS A 71 7.20 7.43 3.36
C HIS A 71 8.73 7.32 3.46
N PRO A 72 9.46 6.99 2.38
CA PRO A 72 10.89 7.06 2.35
C PRO A 72 11.29 8.53 2.52
N ASP A 73 12.10 8.78 3.53
CA ASP A 73 12.67 10.09 3.79
C ASP A 73 13.50 10.52 2.56
N PRO A 74 13.28 11.72 2.00
CA PRO A 74 14.10 12.24 0.93
C PRO A 74 15.42 12.73 1.54
N ALA A 75 16.38 11.81 1.71
CA ALA A 75 17.78 12.16 1.97
C ALA A 75 18.37 12.98 0.80
#